data_AF-A0A0M3IUL6-F1
#
_entry.id   AF-A0A0M3IUL6-F1
#
_cell.length_a   1.000
_cell.length_b   1.000
_cell.length_c   1.000
_cell.angle_alpha   90.00
_cell.angle_beta   90.00
_cell.angle_gamma   90.00
#
_symmetry.space_group_name_H-M   'P 1'
#
loop_
_entity.id
_entity.type
_entity.pdbx_description
1 polymer ?
#
loop_
_entity_poly.entity_id
_entity_poly.type
_entity_poly.pdbx_seq_one_letter_code
_entity_poly.pdbx_strand_id
1 'polypeptide(L)'
;MSFPGADELANEGWPITVERLKEVFGDKQFNDSSKLLQTLLDTDIREYSVPLLADRLNNRLCELKGPVVVQILKLRNVQCSRLTDPSRLNDGLNKIQLTDGHLNINALQFDPIPTLTSVILRLF
;
A
#
# COMPACT_ATOMS: atom_id res chain seq x y z
N MET A 1 -23.59 -1.20 -12.35
CA MET A 1 -22.46 -2.13 -12.10
C MET A 1 -22.26 -2.21 -10.59
N SER A 2 -21.99 -3.38 -10.02
CA SER A 2 -21.82 -3.53 -8.56
C SER A 2 -20.57 -2.82 -8.03
N PHE A 3 -19.51 -2.70 -8.86
CA PHE A 3 -18.22 -2.08 -8.53
C PHE A 3 -17.89 -0.97 -9.53
N PRO A 4 -18.51 0.22 -9.41
CA PRO A 4 -18.21 1.36 -10.27
C PRO A 4 -16.76 1.83 -10.07
N GLY A 5 -16.05 2.13 -11.17
CA GLY A 5 -14.68 2.64 -11.09
C GLY A 5 -13.58 1.57 -10.96
N ALA A 6 -13.94 0.28 -10.96
CA ALA A 6 -12.98 -0.80 -10.70
C ALA A 6 -11.88 -0.89 -11.78
N ASP A 7 -12.24 -0.68 -13.04
CA ASP A 7 -11.29 -0.72 -14.16
C ASP A 7 -10.33 0.47 -14.12
N GLU A 8 -10.84 1.66 -13.76
CA GLU A 8 -10.04 2.87 -13.56
C GLU A 8 -9.05 2.67 -12.40
N LEU A 9 -9.50 2.15 -11.26
CA LEU A 9 -8.63 1.85 -10.12
C LEU A 9 -7.57 0.80 -10.49
N ALA A 10 -7.93 -0.24 -11.24
CA ALA A 10 -6.95 -1.23 -11.72
C ALA A 10 -5.88 -0.57 -12.61
N ASN A 11 -6.26 0.36 -13.48
CA ASN A 11 -5.33 1.14 -14.31
C ASN A 11 -4.43 2.08 -13.48
N GLU A 12 -4.91 2.56 -12.34
CA GLU A 12 -4.13 3.33 -11.35
C GLU A 12 -3.18 2.45 -10.51
N GLY A 13 -3.18 1.13 -10.72
CA GLY A 13 -2.26 0.20 -10.07
C GLY A 13 -2.83 -0.49 -8.84
N TRP A 14 -4.14 -0.37 -8.57
CA TRP A 14 -4.79 -1.18 -7.54
C TRP A 14 -4.76 -2.66 -7.92
N PRO A 15 -4.34 -3.56 -7.01
CA PRO A 15 -4.23 -4.99 -7.29
C PRO A 15 -5.60 -5.67 -7.21
N ILE A 16 -6.55 -5.30 -8.07
CA ILE A 16 -7.95 -5.74 -8.00
C ILE A 16 -8.48 -6.27 -9.33
N THR A 17 -9.47 -7.16 -9.25
CA THR A 17 -10.30 -7.59 -10.39
C THR A 17 -11.76 -7.61 -9.96
N VAL A 18 -12.69 -7.43 -10.90
CA VAL A 18 -14.14 -7.46 -10.60
C VAL A 18 -14.55 -8.81 -10.02
N GLU A 19 -13.93 -9.89 -10.47
CA GLU A 19 -14.15 -11.25 -9.96
C GLU A 19 -13.76 -11.34 -8.49
N ARG A 20 -12.56 -10.86 -8.13
CA ARG A 20 -12.09 -10.91 -6.75
C ARG A 20 -12.93 -10.02 -5.83
N LEU A 21 -13.33 -8.84 -6.31
CA LEU A 21 -14.22 -7.95 -5.55
C LEU A 21 -15.59 -8.59 -5.29
N LYS A 22 -16.15 -9.34 -6.26
CA LYS A 22 -17.39 -10.11 -6.06
C LYS A 22 -17.22 -11.21 -5.02
N GLU A 23 -16.10 -11.92 -5.00
CA GLU A 23 -15.85 -12.97 -4.00
C GLU A 23 -15.81 -12.41 -2.56
N VAL A 24 -15.25 -11.22 -2.39
CA VAL A 24 -15.01 -10.62 -1.07
C VAL A 24 -16.20 -9.82 -0.57
N PHE A 25 -16.81 -9.02 -1.46
CA PHE A 25 -17.90 -8.12 -1.11
C PHE A 25 -19.29 -8.66 -1.49
N GLY A 26 -19.36 -9.80 -2.18
CA GLY A 26 -20.61 -10.44 -2.57
C GLY A 26 -21.50 -9.52 -3.39
N ASP A 27 -22.77 -9.45 -2.99
CA ASP A 27 -23.80 -8.61 -3.64
C ASP A 27 -23.81 -7.15 -3.14
N LYS A 28 -22.80 -6.73 -2.36
CA LYS A 28 -22.69 -5.34 -1.89
C LYS A 28 -22.65 -4.41 -3.10
N GLN A 29 -23.56 -3.45 -3.11
CA GLN A 29 -23.59 -2.40 -4.12
C GLN A 29 -22.88 -1.16 -3.60
N PHE A 30 -22.02 -0.59 -4.44
CA PHE A 30 -21.37 0.69 -4.19
C PHE A 30 -22.06 1.76 -5.01
N ASN A 31 -22.47 2.84 -4.35
CA ASN A 31 -23.22 3.93 -4.99
C ASN A 31 -22.38 4.68 -6.03
N ASP A 32 -21.07 4.82 -5.77
CA ASP A 32 -20.11 5.47 -6.66
C ASP A 32 -18.69 4.89 -6.44
N SER A 33 -17.77 5.27 -7.32
CA SER A 33 -16.36 4.83 -7.28
C SER A 33 -15.63 5.34 -6.03
N SER A 34 -16.01 6.49 -5.50
CA SER A 34 -15.43 7.04 -4.27
C SER A 34 -15.70 6.15 -3.06
N LYS A 35 -16.91 5.59 -2.94
CA LYS A 35 -17.27 4.65 -1.87
C LYS A 35 -16.55 3.32 -1.99
N LEU A 36 -16.33 2.83 -3.21
CA LEU A 36 -15.49 1.66 -3.46
C LEU A 36 -14.06 1.95 -3.00
N LEU A 37 -13.46 3.04 -3.47
CA LEU A 37 -12.10 3.46 -3.11
C LEU A 37 -11.91 3.57 -1.59
N GLN A 38 -12.82 4.26 -0.89
CA GLN A 38 -12.76 4.38 0.57
C GLN A 38 -12.82 3.01 1.26
N THR A 39 -13.70 2.11 0.79
CA THR A 39 -13.77 0.75 1.33
C THR A 39 -12.45 0.00 1.11
N LEU A 40 -11.82 0.12 -0.06
CA LEU A 40 -10.53 -0.54 -0.34
C LEU A 40 -9.38 0.05 0.49
N LEU A 41 -9.40 1.37 0.76
CA LEU A 41 -8.42 2.04 1.63
C LEU A 41 -8.55 1.60 3.10
N ASP A 42 -9.78 1.35 3.56
CA ASP A 42 -10.07 0.95 4.94
C ASP A 42 -10.01 -0.58 5.17
N THR A 43 -9.84 -1.37 4.11
CA THR A 43 -9.78 -2.84 4.18
C THR A 43 -8.33 -3.32 4.06
N ASP A 44 -7.96 -4.38 4.79
CA ASP A 44 -6.66 -5.00 4.62
C ASP A 44 -6.51 -5.56 3.20
N ILE A 45 -5.46 -5.15 2.49
CA ILE A 45 -5.21 -5.50 1.09
C ILE A 45 -5.17 -7.01 0.85
N ARG A 46 -4.82 -7.81 1.87
CA ARG A 46 -4.81 -9.28 1.80
C ARG A 46 -6.21 -9.87 1.58
N GLU A 47 -7.26 -9.14 1.95
CA GLU A 47 -8.62 -9.61 1.81
C GLU A 47 -9.09 -9.56 0.35
N TYR A 48 -8.74 -8.51 -0.40
CA TYR A 48 -9.31 -8.26 -1.73
C TYR A 48 -8.30 -8.30 -2.88
N SER A 49 -7.00 -8.35 -2.61
CA SER A 49 -6.00 -8.24 -3.67
C SER A 49 -5.86 -9.49 -4.53
N VAL A 50 -5.41 -9.27 -5.77
CA VAL A 50 -4.75 -10.27 -6.60
C VAL A 50 -3.23 -10.04 -6.60
N PRO A 51 -2.38 -11.05 -6.84
CA PRO A 51 -0.94 -10.86 -6.92
C PRO A 51 -0.56 -9.82 -8.00
N LEU A 52 0.30 -8.86 -7.67
CA LEU A 52 0.72 -7.80 -8.59
C LEU A 52 2.23 -7.54 -8.56
N LEU A 53 2.86 -7.53 -7.39
CA LEU A 53 4.29 -7.18 -7.25
C LEU A 53 5.21 -8.16 -7.97
N ALA A 54 4.87 -9.45 -8.01
CA ALA A 54 5.68 -10.46 -8.68
C ALA A 54 5.88 -10.14 -10.17
N ASP A 55 4.85 -9.61 -10.84
CA ASP A 55 4.90 -9.27 -12.27
C ASP A 55 5.53 -7.90 -12.54
N ARG A 56 5.54 -7.03 -11.53
CA ARG A 56 6.07 -5.66 -11.63
C ARG A 56 7.53 -5.54 -11.23
N LEU A 57 8.06 -6.52 -10.48
CA LEU A 57 9.46 -6.57 -10.07
C LEU A 57 10.33 -7.22 -11.15
N ASN A 58 11.26 -6.45 -11.71
CA ASN A 58 12.31 -6.96 -12.57
C ASN A 58 13.59 -7.19 -11.75
N ASN A 59 13.76 -8.42 -11.24
CA ASN A 59 14.92 -8.79 -10.44
C ASN A 59 16.26 -8.70 -11.18
N ARG A 60 16.26 -8.77 -12.52
CA ARG A 60 17.49 -8.64 -13.31
C ARG A 60 17.96 -7.20 -13.43
N LEU A 61 17.03 -6.27 -13.51
CA LEU A 61 17.32 -4.83 -13.59
C LEU A 61 17.26 -4.13 -12.23
N CYS A 62 16.82 -4.82 -11.17
CA CYS A 62 16.56 -4.24 -9.85
C CYS A 62 15.54 -3.08 -9.91
N GLU A 63 14.50 -3.22 -10.74
CA GLU A 63 13.51 -2.18 -11.01
C GLU A 63 12.09 -2.64 -10.63
N LEU A 64 11.28 -1.71 -10.12
CA LEU A 64 9.84 -1.89 -9.93
C LEU A 64 9.09 -1.04 -10.97
N LYS A 65 8.23 -1.68 -11.77
CA LYS A 65 7.42 -1.00 -12.80
C LYS A 65 6.09 -0.54 -12.22
N GLY A 66 5.86 0.77 -12.20
CA GLY A 66 4.62 1.39 -11.72
C GLY A 66 3.53 1.61 -12.79
N PRO A 67 2.35 2.10 -12.38
CA PRO A 67 1.95 2.34 -10.99
C PRO A 67 1.58 1.03 -10.25
N VAL A 68 1.79 1.01 -8.93
CA VAL A 68 1.42 -0.12 -8.06
C VAL A 68 0.96 0.43 -6.71
N VAL A 69 -0.23 0.04 -6.26
CA VAL A 69 -0.74 0.33 -4.92
C VAL A 69 -0.36 -0.82 -3.98
N VAL A 70 0.15 -0.47 -2.81
CA VAL A 70 0.60 -1.40 -1.77
C VAL A 70 0.17 -0.91 -0.39
N GLN A 71 0.02 -1.83 0.56
CA GLN A 71 -0.22 -1.50 1.95
C GLN A 71 1.10 -1.46 2.73
N ILE A 72 1.24 -0.46 3.62
CA ILE A 72 2.35 -0.38 4.57
C ILE A 72 2.06 -1.34 5.73
N LEU A 73 2.91 -2.37 5.88
CA LEU A 73 2.87 -3.27 7.03
C LEU A 73 3.62 -2.69 8.23
N LYS A 74 4.71 -1.97 7.96
CA LYS A 74 5.62 -1.51 9.01
C LYS A 74 6.48 -0.35 8.55
N LEU A 75 6.60 0.65 9.41
CA LEU A 75 7.51 1.78 9.23
C LEU A 75 8.46 1.86 10.43
N ARG A 76 9.76 1.94 10.17
CA ARG A 76 10.78 2.14 11.20
C ARG A 76 11.81 3.14 10.74
N ASN A 77 12.01 4.18 11.54
CA ASN A 77 13.20 5.00 11.41
C ASN A 77 14.42 4.15 11.80
N VAL A 78 15.37 4.00 10.88
CA VAL A 78 16.60 3.23 11.06
C VAL A 78 17.83 4.12 11.30
N GLN A 79 17.67 5.44 11.24
CA GLN A 79 18.72 6.41 11.54
C GLN A 79 18.95 6.57 13.05
N CYS A 80 17.89 6.38 13.85
CA CYS A 80 17.94 6.53 15.30
C CYS A 80 17.99 5.17 16.00
N SER A 81 18.94 5.02 16.94
CA SER A 81 18.90 3.94 17.93
C SER A 81 17.68 4.14 18.84
N ARG A 82 17.21 3.09 19.50
CA ARG A 82 16.12 3.18 20.51
C ARG A 82 16.45 4.14 21.67
N LEU A 83 17.71 4.54 21.80
CA LEU A 83 18.24 5.43 22.84
C LEU A 83 18.42 6.88 22.37
N THR A 84 18.07 7.21 21.11
CA THR A 84 18.28 8.55 20.55
C THR A 84 17.13 9.48 20.97
N ASP A 85 17.50 10.69 21.40
CA ASP A 85 16.55 11.74 21.79
C ASP A 85 15.55 12.05 20.66
N PRO A 86 14.23 11.91 20.90
CA PRO A 86 13.19 12.15 19.89
C PRO A 86 13.16 13.60 19.37
N SER A 87 13.74 14.57 20.08
CA SER A 87 13.86 15.95 19.62
C SER A 87 14.83 16.15 18.44
N ARG A 88 15.63 15.12 18.11
CA ARG A 88 16.61 15.13 17.00
C ARG A 88 16.13 14.35 15.77
N LEU A 89 14.86 13.94 15.73
CA LEU A 89 14.24 13.19 14.62
C LEU A 89 13.98 14.12 13.40
N ASN A 90 15.04 14.56 12.72
CA ASN A 90 14.89 15.17 11.41
C ASN A 90 14.70 14.08 10.35
N ASP A 91 13.71 14.25 9.45
CA ASP A 91 13.41 13.51 8.20
C ASP A 91 14.19 12.19 8.00
N GLY A 92 14.02 11.26 8.94
CA GLY A 92 14.99 10.19 9.10
C GLY A 92 14.87 9.11 8.03
N LEU A 93 15.99 8.42 7.81
CA LEU A 93 16.05 7.21 6.99
C LEU A 93 15.04 6.18 7.50
N ASN A 94 14.00 5.90 6.73
CA ASN A 94 12.95 4.94 7.10
C ASN A 94 13.09 3.64 6.32
N LYS A 95 13.06 2.51 7.03
CA LYS A 95 12.78 1.20 6.44
C LYS A 95 11.27 0.95 6.48
N ILE A 96 10.70 0.68 5.32
CA ILE A 96 9.27 0.44 5.12
C ILE A 96 9.09 -1.01 4.67
N GLN A 97 8.16 -1.74 5.27
CA GLN A 97 7.71 -3.04 4.78
C GLN A 97 6.38 -2.84 4.08
N LEU A 98 6.32 -3.25 2.82
CA LEU A 98 5.18 -3.05 1.92
C LEU A 98 4.67 -4.41 1.46
N THR A 99 3.37 -4.50 1.17
CA THR A 99 2.74 -5.71 0.64
C THR A 99 1.68 -5.35 -0.40
N ASP A 100 1.53 -6.18 -1.43
CA ASP A 100 0.34 -6.19 -2.29
C ASP A 100 -0.75 -7.14 -1.77
N GLY A 101 -0.53 -7.76 -0.60
CA GLY A 101 -1.39 -8.79 -0.02
C GLY A 101 -0.90 -10.22 -0.25
N HIS A 102 0.05 -10.41 -1.18
CA HIS A 102 0.59 -11.73 -1.55
C HIS A 102 2.11 -11.80 -1.37
N LEU A 103 2.83 -10.74 -1.74
CA LEU A 103 4.28 -10.63 -1.66
C LEU A 103 4.68 -9.42 -0.80
N ASN A 104 5.72 -9.61 0.01
CA ASN A 104 6.27 -8.55 0.86
C ASN A 104 7.60 -8.05 0.31
N ILE A 105 7.75 -6.73 0.22
CA ILE A 105 9.03 -6.07 -0.10
C ILE A 105 9.46 -5.14 1.02
N ASN A 106 10.77 -4.89 1.10
CA ASN A 106 11.32 -3.86 1.97
C ASN A 106 11.77 -2.68 1.10
N ALA A 107 11.32 -1.48 1.44
CA ALA A 107 11.78 -0.24 0.84
C ALA A 107 12.63 0.55 1.85
N LEU A 108 13.59 1.31 1.32
CA LEU A 108 14.35 2.30 2.07
C LEU A 108 13.99 3.68 1.51
N GLN A 109 13.63 4.59 2.39
CA GLN A 109 13.40 5.97 2.01
C GLN A 109 14.75 6.68 1.80
N PHE A 110 15.07 7.07 0.56
CA PHE A 110 16.30 7.81 0.25
C PHE A 110 16.17 9.31 0.51
N ASP A 111 15.04 9.89 0.09
CA ASP A 111 14.71 11.31 0.25
C ASP A 111 13.51 11.51 1.19
N PRO A 112 13.39 12.66 1.87
CA PRO A 112 12.22 13.00 2.69
C PRO A 112 10.90 12.84 1.93
N ILE A 113 9.94 12.10 2.50
CA ILE A 113 8.56 12.02 2.04
C ILE A 113 7.69 12.66 3.13
N PRO A 114 7.31 13.96 3.00
CA PRO A 114 6.70 14.72 4.08
C PRO A 114 5.42 14.12 4.67
N THR A 115 4.65 13.38 3.86
CA THR A 115 3.42 12.71 4.29
C THR A 115 3.66 11.37 4.99
N LEU A 116 4.85 10.80 4.88
CA LEU A 116 5.21 9.52 5.49
C LEU A 116 5.93 9.75 6.82
N THR A 117 5.16 9.89 7.89
CA THR A 117 5.72 10.05 9.24
C THR A 117 5.43 8.82 10.12
N SER A 118 6.39 8.45 10.99
CA SER A 118 6.21 7.35 11.95
C SER A 118 5.18 7.64 13.04
N VAL A 119 4.72 8.89 13.16
CA VAL A 119 3.71 9.33 14.12
C VAL A 119 2.30 8.94 13.65
N ILE A 120 2.03 9.03 12.34
CA ILE A 120 0.71 8.72 11.76
C ILE A 120 0.36 7.23 11.92
N LEU A 121 1.35 6.33 11.87
CA LEU A 121 1.12 4.88 12.01
C LEU A 121 1.02 4.38 13.46
N ARG A 122 1.17 5.27 14.46
CA ARG A 122 1.09 4.91 15.89
C ARG A 122 -0.23 5.32 16.56
N LEU A 123 -1.24 5.71 15.80
CA LEU A 123 -2.56 6.04 16.35
C LEU A 123 -3.41 4.76 16.53
N PHE A 124 -3.13 4.00 17.60
CA PHE A 124 -4.06 3.11 18.31
C PHE A 124 -3.62 3.00 19.77
#